data_AF-A0A2W4RK29-F1
#
_entry.id   AF-A0A2W4RK29-F1
#
_cell.length_a   1.000
_cell.length_b   1.000
_cell.length_c   1.000
_cell.angle_alpha   90.00
_cell.angle_beta   90.00
_cell.angle_gamma   90.00
#
_symmetry.space_group_name_H-M   'P 1'
#
loop_
_entity.id
_entity.type
_entity.pdbx_description
1 polymer ?
#
loop_
_entity_poly.entity_id
_entity_poly.type
_entity_poly.pdbx_seq_one_letter_code
_entity_poly.pdbx_strand_id
1 'polypeptide(L)' 'LARDAGPNRGIYGAKITGGGSGGTVAVLADAGAGDVVREIARRYATETGRETRIFEGSSPGAATTGAVRLEAR' A
#
# COMPACT_ATOMS: atom_id res chain seq x y z
N LEU A 1 -9.90 5.15 9.54
CA LEU A 1 -9.23 3.83 9.51
C LEU A 1 -7.76 3.86 9.93
N ALA A 2 -6.81 4.32 9.10
CA ALA A 2 -5.37 4.31 9.47
C ALA A 2 -5.07 5.18 10.71
N ARG A 3 -5.66 6.37 10.78
CA ARG A 3 -5.61 7.24 11.97
C ARG A 3 -6.17 6.55 13.22
N ASP A 4 -7.28 5.83 13.06
CA ASP A 4 -7.96 5.14 14.17
C ASP A 4 -7.13 3.96 14.70
N ALA A 5 -6.37 3.28 13.83
CA ALA A 5 -5.43 2.26 14.27
C ALA A 5 -4.28 2.87 15.09
N GLY A 6 -3.69 3.96 14.59
CA GLY A 6 -2.72 4.78 15.33
C GLY A 6 -1.37 4.11 15.63
N PRO A 7 -0.42 4.88 16.20
CA PRO A 7 0.97 4.45 16.38
C PRO A 7 1.13 3.32 17.40
N ASN A 8 0.23 3.21 18.39
CA ASN A 8 0.22 2.11 19.36
C ASN A 8 -0.03 0.74 18.71
N ARG A 9 -0.57 0.73 17.49
CA ARG A 9 -0.75 -0.48 16.67
C ARG A 9 0.24 -0.52 15.50
N GLY A 10 1.30 0.27 15.56
CA GLY A 10 2.33 0.34 14.53
C GLY A 10 1.92 1.10 13.26
N ILE A 11 0.84 1.90 13.26
CA ILE A 11 0.44 2.73 12.12
C ILE A 11 0.78 4.21 12.40
N TYR A 12 1.80 4.72 11.74
CA TYR A 12 2.29 6.09 11.97
C TYR A 12 1.59 7.12 11.08
N GLY A 13 1.10 6.71 9.91
CA GLY A 13 0.38 7.58 9.02
C GLY A 13 -0.01 6.92 7.70
N ALA A 14 -0.79 7.63 6.88
CA ALA A 14 -1.15 7.18 5.55
C ALA A 14 -1.41 8.38 4.63
N LYS A 15 -1.09 8.23 3.33
CA LYS A 15 -1.29 9.28 2.32
C LYS A 15 -1.58 8.65 0.95
N ILE A 16 -2.48 9.27 0.20
CA ILE A 16 -2.69 8.93 -1.22
C ILE A 16 -1.39 9.10 -2.03
N THR A 17 -1.10 8.16 -2.93
CA THR A 17 0.07 8.22 -3.83
C THR A 17 -0.36 8.21 -5.30
N GLY A 18 0.33 8.98 -6.14
CA GLY A 18 -0.06 9.27 -7.53
C GLY A 18 -0.87 10.56 -7.68
N GLY A 19 -1.68 10.64 -8.75
CA GLY A 19 -2.37 11.88 -9.15
C GLY A 19 -3.63 12.26 -8.35
N GLY A 20 -4.17 11.35 -7.53
CA GLY A 20 -5.37 11.62 -6.73
C GLY A 20 -6.66 10.98 -7.27
N SER A 21 -7.81 11.40 -6.74
CA SER A 21 -9.16 10.94 -7.12
C SER A 21 -9.46 9.44 -6.94
N GLY A 22 -8.64 8.75 -6.16
CA GLY A 22 -8.74 7.32 -5.91
C GLY A 22 -7.38 6.63 -5.99
N GLY A 23 -7.37 5.34 -6.29
CA GLY A 23 -6.14 4.58 -6.50
C GLY A 23 -5.53 4.06 -5.19
N THR A 24 -4.23 4.34 -4.99
CA THR A 24 -3.43 3.70 -3.96
C THR A 24 -3.12 4.65 -2.81
N VAL A 25 -3.13 4.12 -1.59
CA VAL A 25 -2.71 4.80 -0.37
C VAL A 25 -1.44 4.12 0.13
N ALA A 26 -0.38 4.90 0.35
CA ALA A 26 0.80 4.43 1.06
C ALA A 26 0.55 4.56 2.58
N VAL A 27 0.83 3.49 3.31
CA VAL A 27 0.74 3.46 4.78
C VAL A 27 2.16 3.42 5.34
N LEU A 28 2.48 4.36 6.21
CA LEU A 28 3.72 4.35 6.98
C LEU A 28 3.45 3.59 8.28
N ALA A 29 4.14 2.47 8.46
CA ALA A 29 3.89 1.54 9.54
C ALA A 29 5.17 0.84 10.02
N ASP A 30 5.09 0.22 11.18
CA ASP A 30 6.10 -0.71 11.69
C ASP A 30 6.20 -1.95 10.78
N ALA A 31 7.39 -2.55 10.69
CA ALA A 31 7.62 -3.74 9.87
C ALA A 31 6.74 -4.93 10.27
N GLY A 32 6.36 -5.05 11.55
CA GLY A 32 5.48 -6.09 12.07
C GLY A 32 3.98 -5.78 11.95
N ALA A 33 3.58 -4.59 11.47
CA ALA A 33 2.18 -4.16 11.46
C ALA A 33 1.33 -4.71 10.30
N GLY A 34 1.82 -5.73 9.57
CA GLY A 34 1.15 -6.27 8.39
C GLY A 34 -0.31 -6.70 8.65
N ASP A 35 -0.58 -7.33 9.79
CA ASP A 35 -1.95 -7.76 10.14
C ASP A 35 -2.88 -6.58 10.43
N VAL A 36 -2.35 -5.48 10.98
CA VAL A 36 -3.11 -4.25 11.20
C VAL A 36 -3.46 -3.59 9.86
N VAL A 37 -2.54 -3.61 8.89
CA VAL A 37 -2.81 -3.13 7.52
C VAL A 37 -3.89 -3.99 6.84
N ARG A 38 -3.85 -5.32 7.01
CA ARG A 38 -4.89 -6.24 6.50
C ARG A 38 -6.25 -5.99 7.15
N GLU A 39 -6.30 -5.69 8.44
CA GLU A 39 -7.54 -5.29 9.12
C GLU A 39 -8.10 -3.99 8.56
N ILE A 40 -7.27 -2.96 8.37
CA ILE A 40 -7.67 -1.69 7.75
C ILE A 40 -8.27 -1.92 6.36
N ALA A 41 -7.62 -2.75 5.53
CA ALA A 41 -8.08 -3.11 4.19
C ALA A 41 -9.46 -3.81 4.21
N ARG A 42 -9.64 -4.80 5.10
CA ARG A 42 -10.95 -5.47 5.27
C ARG A 42 -12.03 -4.51 5.73
N ARG A 43 -11.76 -3.66 6.73
CA ARG A 43 -12.71 -2.66 7.22
C ARG A 43 -13.12 -1.69 6.13
N TYR A 44 -12.16 -1.18 5.35
CA TYR A 44 -12.44 -0.32 4.20
C TYR A 44 -13.36 -1.03 3.18
N ALA A 45 -13.09 -2.30 2.87
CA ALA A 45 -13.92 -3.06 1.95
C ALA A 45 -15.35 -3.26 2.49
N THR A 46 -15.51 -3.56 3.77
CA THR A 46 -16.83 -3.66 4.42
C THR A 46 -17.58 -2.32 4.43
N GLU A 47 -16.90 -1.21 4.75
CA GLU A 47 -17.52 0.11 4.88
C GLU A 47 -17.88 0.73 3.51
N THR A 48 -17.14 0.40 2.45
CA THR A 48 -17.28 1.06 1.13
C THR A 48 -17.78 0.15 0.01
N GLY A 49 -17.80 -1.17 0.23
CA GLY A 49 -18.08 -2.16 -0.81
C GLY A 49 -16.97 -2.30 -1.86
N ARG A 50 -15.79 -1.71 -1.64
CA ARG A 50 -14.67 -1.72 -2.59
C ARG A 50 -13.56 -2.64 -2.10
N GLU A 51 -13.30 -3.70 -2.87
CA GLU A 51 -12.19 -4.60 -2.57
C GLU A 51 -10.84 -3.85 -2.63
N THR A 52 -9.91 -4.21 -1.75
CA THR A 52 -8.59 -3.61 -1.67
C THR A 52 -7.51 -4.64 -1.92
N ARG A 53 -6.59 -4.31 -2.82
CA ARG A 53 -5.35 -5.07 -3.01
C ARG A 53 -4.26 -4.47 -2.14
N ILE A 54 -3.57 -5.33 -1.40
CA ILE A 54 -2.37 -4.97 -0.64
C ILE A 54 -1.15 -5.28 -1.51
N PHE A 55 -0.22 -4.32 -1.57
CA PHE A 55 1.09 -4.49 -2.16
C PHE A 55 2.12 -4.48 -1.03
N GLU A 56 2.89 -5.55 -0.89
CA GLU A 56 3.94 -5.69 0.10
C GLU A 56 5.22 -6.22 -0.54
N GLY A 57 6.37 -5.88 0.05
CA GLY A 57 7.68 -6.18 -0.50
C GLY A 57 8.12 -5.25 -1.64
N SER A 58 9.29 -5.53 -2.19
CA SER A 58 9.89 -4.79 -3.30
C SER A 58 10.64 -5.74 -4.22
N SER A 59 10.70 -5.43 -5.51
CA SER A 59 11.62 -6.11 -6.42
C SER A 59 13.04 -5.52 -6.28
N PRO A 60 14.09 -6.17 -6.82
CA PRO A 60 15.45 -5.62 -6.83
C PRO A 60 15.61 -4.29 -7.59
N GLY A 61 14.60 -3.90 -8.39
CA GLY A 61 14.61 -2.69 -9.20
C GLY A 61 15.51 -2.76 -10.43
N ALA A 62 15.29 -1.86 -11.39
CA ALA A 62 16.02 -1.84 -12.66
C ALA A 62 17.52 -1.55 -12.49
N ALA A 63 17.92 -0.84 -11.42
CA ALA A 63 19.33 -0.58 -11.13
C ALA A 63 20.12 -1.88 -10.85
N THR A 64 19.46 -2.90 -10.26
CA THR A 64 20.05 -4.21 -10.00
C THR A 64 19.86 -5.16 -11.19
N THR A 65 18.67 -5.15 -11.80
CA THR A 65 18.27 -6.17 -12.79
C THR A 65 18.57 -5.76 -14.25
N GLY A 66 18.88 -4.50 -14.52
CA GLY A 66 18.99 -3.96 -15.88
C GLY A 66 17.61 -3.72 -16.53
N ALA A 67 17.62 -3.21 -17.77
CA ALA A 67 16.40 -2.96 -18.55
C ALA A 67 16.62 -3.36 -20.02
N VAL A 68 15.54 -3.79 -20.69
CA VAL A 68 15.53 -4.13 -22.11
C VAL A 68 14.60 -3.18 -22.85
N ARG A 69 15.06 -2.68 -24.01
CA ARG A 69 14.22 -1.90 -24.92
C ARG A 69 13.53 -2.86 -25.89
N LEU A 70 12.21 -2.79 -25.93
CA LEU A 70 11.42 -3.53 -26.91
C LEU A 70 11.39 -2.70 -28.20
N GLU A 71 11.76 -3.31 -29.32
CA GLU A 71 11.52 -2.74 -30.64
C GLU A 71 10.02 -2.84 -30.94
N ALA A 72 9.40 -1.72 -31.32
CA ALA A 72 8.03 -1.74 -31.82
C ALA A 72 8.00 -2.53 -33.14
N ARG A 73 6.96 -3.34 -33.34
CA ARG A 73 6.69 -3.96 -34.64
C ARG A 73 6.21 -2.93 -35.65
#